data_AF-A0A504YZS5-F1
#
_entry.id   AF-A0A504YZS5-F1
#
_cell.length_a   1.000
_cell.length_b   1.000
_cell.length_c   1.000
_cell.angle_alpha   90.00
_cell.angle_beta   90.00
_cell.angle_gamma   90.00
#
_symmetry.space_group_name_H-M   'P 1'
#
loop_
_entity.id
_entity.type
_entity.pdbx_description
1 polymer ?
#
loop_
_entity_poly.entity_id
_entity_poly.type
_entity_poly.pdbx_seq_one_letter_code
_entity_poly.pdbx_strand_id
1 'polypeptide(L)'
;MHQSPFIFCVCVLLQWLLVTRSSCGLATSDTVPSSQLLVTHSATILGTNEPRNLRVLYRLFGPDTREYVFVSGTNRIYQFDAHNLQPLAVRVIGPQNFSIFCSDEHDCSYCLIGPHETWPKGYSPDFCGPRPTDNFVKAWATSTVSENDVVRRSYTFVPVVINDDRIACEDALYMCYNVHHGYCERVRLHNVTKEAPWTTTHLDYADHPIPGRVPVVGCDPITHATIVVGARYVYTATEPDIQRLFTLSALDPLSVRSRDFYFVDSTPERKSVVSLDDPPIPLQYKASFRYRTRATFVPVSDPTVNVPPAHVYFVLQQPDHVRFIRWQPRVARICEGDKRFYSYVELNLACSDCVPLVDRDQKADES
;
A
#
# COMPACT_ATOMS: atom_id res chain seq x y z
N MET A 1 15.11 -7.53 -35.35
CA MET A 1 14.88 -6.72 -34.14
C MET A 1 13.44 -6.97 -33.70
N HIS A 2 13.24 -7.89 -32.76
CA HIS A 2 11.91 -8.31 -32.30
C HIS A 2 11.43 -7.39 -31.18
N GLN A 3 10.30 -6.72 -31.40
CA GLN A 3 9.48 -6.11 -30.36
C GLN A 3 8.44 -7.14 -29.93
N SER A 4 8.42 -7.50 -28.64
CA SER A 4 7.42 -8.38 -28.05
C SER A 4 6.45 -7.54 -27.21
N PRO A 5 5.14 -7.54 -27.50
CA PRO A 5 4.16 -6.94 -26.60
C PRO A 5 3.89 -7.88 -25.43
N PHE A 6 4.25 -7.47 -24.21
CA PHE A 6 3.79 -8.12 -22.98
C PHE A 6 2.34 -7.72 -22.72
N ILE A 7 1.41 -8.66 -22.90
CA ILE A 7 -0.01 -8.50 -22.57
C ILE A 7 -0.17 -8.85 -21.08
N PHE A 8 -0.56 -7.87 -20.26
CA PHE A 8 -0.95 -8.11 -18.87
C PHE A 8 -2.42 -8.54 -18.81
N CYS A 9 -2.68 -9.78 -18.40
CA CYS A 9 -4.00 -10.31 -18.13
C CYS A 9 -4.23 -10.22 -16.61
N VAL A 10 -5.10 -9.32 -16.15
CA VAL A 10 -5.46 -9.19 -14.73
C VAL A 10 -6.84 -9.81 -14.53
N CYS A 11 -6.86 -11.03 -14.00
CA CYS A 11 -8.08 -11.71 -13.57
C CYS A 11 -8.48 -11.21 -12.18
N VAL A 12 -9.59 -10.45 -12.07
CA VAL A 12 -10.23 -10.17 -10.78
C VAL A 12 -11.49 -11.03 -10.69
N LEU A 13 -11.40 -12.12 -9.92
CA LEU A 13 -12.51 -13.04 -9.66
C LEU A 13 -13.39 -12.45 -8.54
N LEU A 14 -14.64 -12.13 -8.87
CA LEU A 14 -15.68 -11.64 -7.97
C LEU A 14 -15.97 -12.68 -6.87
N GLN A 15 -15.61 -12.36 -5.63
CA GLN A 15 -16.10 -13.05 -4.44
C GLN A 15 -17.31 -12.33 -3.81
N TRP A 16 -18.21 -11.82 -4.66
CA TRP A 16 -19.51 -11.29 -4.25
C TRP A 16 -20.62 -12.36 -4.21
N LEU A 17 -20.28 -13.63 -4.43
CA LEU A 17 -21.20 -14.78 -4.41
C LEU A 17 -21.22 -15.57 -3.08
N LEU A 18 -20.62 -15.06 -1.99
CA LEU A 18 -20.60 -15.79 -0.70
C LEU A 18 -21.24 -15.05 0.49
N VAL A 19 -22.03 -13.99 0.26
CA VAL A 19 -22.84 -13.37 1.34
C VAL A 19 -24.21 -14.07 1.54
N THR A 20 -24.55 -15.12 0.80
CA THR A 20 -25.72 -15.95 1.10
C THR A 20 -25.37 -17.42 1.28
N ARG A 21 -24.43 -17.72 2.20
CA ARG A 21 -24.45 -18.99 2.92
C ARG A 21 -25.37 -18.87 4.14
N SER A 22 -26.65 -18.70 3.86
CA SER A 22 -27.73 -19.04 4.79
C SER A 22 -28.29 -20.40 4.36
N SER A 23 -28.00 -21.41 5.18
CA SER A 23 -28.84 -22.58 5.48
C SER A 23 -29.21 -23.57 4.36
N CYS A 24 -29.12 -24.85 4.73
CA CYS A 24 -29.69 -26.00 4.03
C CYS A 24 -31.10 -25.73 3.48
N GLY A 25 -31.34 -26.17 2.25
CA GLY A 25 -32.67 -26.28 1.66
C GLY A 25 -32.57 -26.59 0.18
N LEU A 26 -32.91 -27.83 -0.19
CA LEU A 26 -33.15 -28.22 -1.57
C LEU A 26 -34.07 -27.20 -2.25
N ALA A 27 -33.65 -26.65 -3.39
CA ALA A 27 -34.54 -26.11 -4.39
C ALA A 27 -34.05 -26.59 -5.75
N THR A 28 -34.78 -27.56 -6.27
CA THR A 28 -34.72 -28.08 -7.64
C THR A 28 -35.13 -27.03 -8.67
N SER A 29 -34.67 -27.23 -9.91
CA SER A 29 -35.28 -26.74 -11.17
C SER A 29 -35.05 -25.26 -11.50
N ASP A 30 -34.03 -24.99 -12.33
CA ASP A 30 -34.19 -24.73 -13.77
C ASP A 30 -32.89 -24.14 -14.34
N THR A 31 -32.13 -25.00 -15.02
CA THR A 31 -30.91 -24.62 -15.74
C THR A 31 -31.28 -23.92 -17.04
N VAL A 32 -31.50 -22.61 -16.99
CA VAL A 32 -31.29 -21.75 -18.15
C VAL A 32 -29.79 -21.39 -18.16
N PRO A 33 -28.99 -21.78 -19.16
CA PRO A 33 -27.64 -21.28 -19.28
C PRO A 33 -27.74 -19.79 -19.60
N SER A 34 -27.58 -18.94 -18.60
CA SER A 34 -27.39 -17.51 -18.85
C SER A 34 -26.06 -17.38 -19.57
N SER A 35 -26.14 -17.17 -20.89
CA SER A 35 -24.99 -16.78 -21.69
C SER A 35 -24.49 -15.43 -21.16
N GLN A 36 -23.48 -15.47 -20.30
CA GLN A 36 -22.82 -14.27 -19.80
C GLN A 36 -21.94 -13.73 -20.93
N LEU A 37 -22.31 -12.57 -21.47
CA LEU A 37 -21.48 -11.83 -22.41
C LEU A 37 -20.21 -11.35 -21.66
N LEU A 38 -19.08 -12.00 -21.94
CA LEU A 38 -17.78 -11.54 -21.43
C LEU A 38 -17.25 -10.43 -22.35
N VAL A 39 -17.33 -9.19 -21.90
CA VAL A 39 -16.69 -8.06 -22.57
C VAL A 39 -15.31 -7.84 -21.95
N THR A 40 -14.26 -7.96 -22.75
CA THR A 40 -12.87 -7.72 -22.31
C THR A 40 -12.36 -6.45 -22.96
N HIS A 41 -11.83 -5.53 -22.15
CA HIS A 41 -11.11 -4.35 -22.59
C HIS A 41 -9.62 -4.54 -22.37
N SER A 42 -8.79 -3.95 -23.24
CA SER A 42 -7.32 -3.98 -23.11
C SER A 42 -6.74 -2.61 -23.39
N ALA A 43 -5.78 -2.18 -22.57
CA ALA A 43 -5.04 -0.95 -22.76
C ALA A 43 -3.54 -1.22 -22.77
N THR A 44 -2.81 -0.53 -23.65
CA THR A 44 -1.35 -0.63 -23.74
C THR A 44 -0.71 0.46 -22.89
N ILE A 45 0.21 0.05 -22.02
CA ILE A 45 1.06 0.95 -21.22
C ILE A 45 2.50 0.91 -21.76
N LEU A 46 3.21 2.02 -21.66
CA LEU A 46 4.57 2.15 -22.18
C LEU A 46 5.60 2.09 -21.03
N GLY A 47 6.76 1.49 -21.30
CA GLY A 47 7.91 1.56 -20.39
C GLY A 47 7.91 0.56 -19.23
N THR A 48 6.99 -0.42 -19.20
CA THR A 48 6.88 -1.42 -18.12
C THR A 48 7.61 -2.72 -18.46
N ASN A 49 8.93 -2.63 -18.67
CA ASN A 49 9.75 -3.80 -18.98
C ASN A 49 10.06 -4.66 -17.73
N GLU A 50 9.83 -4.12 -16.53
CA GLU A 50 10.05 -4.82 -15.25
C GLU A 50 8.72 -5.15 -14.56
N PRO A 51 8.21 -6.38 -14.68
CA PRO A 51 6.91 -6.77 -14.13
C PRO A 51 6.87 -6.69 -12.59
N ARG A 52 8.03 -6.75 -11.92
CA ARG A 52 8.15 -6.63 -10.45
C ARG A 52 7.73 -5.26 -9.91
N ASN A 53 7.83 -4.22 -10.74
CA ASN A 53 7.52 -2.85 -10.36
C ASN A 53 6.16 -2.39 -10.92
N LEU A 54 5.44 -3.27 -11.62
CA LEU A 54 4.08 -2.98 -12.07
C LEU A 54 3.12 -3.13 -10.89
N ARG A 55 2.29 -2.10 -10.67
CA ARG A 55 1.20 -2.16 -9.68
C ARG A 55 -0.10 -1.71 -10.32
N VAL A 56 -1.18 -2.33 -9.86
CA VAL A 56 -2.55 -2.03 -10.29
C VAL A 56 -3.38 -1.70 -9.06
N LEU A 57 -4.21 -0.67 -9.16
CA LEU A 57 -5.11 -0.22 -8.10
C LEU A 57 -6.47 0.09 -8.71
N TYR A 58 -7.52 -0.51 -8.17
CA TYR A 58 -8.90 -0.21 -8.54
C TYR A 58 -9.55 0.59 -7.41
N ARG A 59 -10.22 1.71 -7.73
CA ARG A 59 -10.88 2.56 -6.72
C ARG A 59 -12.22 3.10 -7.20
N LEU A 60 -13.14 3.24 -6.27
CA LEU A 60 -14.39 3.99 -6.41
C LEU A 60 -14.28 5.31 -5.67
N PHE A 61 -14.74 6.39 -6.29
CA PHE A 61 -14.73 7.72 -5.68
C PHE A 61 -15.88 8.62 -6.14
N GLY A 62 -16.33 9.48 -5.23
CA GLY A 62 -17.32 10.52 -5.50
C GLY A 62 -18.77 10.08 -5.28
N PRO A 63 -19.72 11.03 -5.32
CA PRO A 63 -21.15 10.77 -5.11
C PRO A 63 -21.74 9.86 -6.20
N ASP A 64 -21.19 9.94 -7.42
CA ASP A 64 -21.58 9.09 -8.55
C ASP A 64 -20.87 7.73 -8.55
N THR A 65 -20.07 7.43 -7.52
CA THR A 65 -19.27 6.20 -7.40
C THR A 65 -18.43 5.91 -8.65
N ARG A 66 -17.73 6.93 -9.17
CA ARG A 66 -16.91 6.77 -10.37
C ARG A 66 -15.78 5.78 -10.11
N GLU A 67 -15.58 4.90 -11.08
CA GLU A 67 -14.63 3.80 -10.98
C GLU A 67 -13.36 4.10 -11.78
N TYR A 68 -12.21 3.90 -11.15
CA TYR A 68 -10.89 4.17 -11.73
C TYR A 68 -10.00 2.94 -11.62
N VAL A 69 -9.22 2.71 -12.66
CA VAL A 69 -8.08 1.77 -12.65
C VAL A 69 -6.79 2.58 -12.80
N PHE A 70 -5.91 2.47 -11.82
CA PHE A 70 -4.57 3.04 -11.86
C PHE A 70 -3.56 1.94 -12.13
N VAL A 71 -2.62 2.23 -13.02
CA VAL A 71 -1.52 1.33 -13.34
C VAL A 71 -0.21 2.12 -13.22
N SER A 72 0.64 1.72 -12.28
CA SER A 72 1.98 2.33 -12.14
C SER A 72 3.00 1.48 -12.85
N GLY A 73 3.79 2.13 -13.70
CA GLY A 73 4.95 1.55 -14.37
C GLY A 73 6.22 2.31 -14.05
N THR A 74 7.30 1.99 -14.77
CA THR A 74 8.54 2.77 -14.73
C THR A 74 8.24 4.21 -15.15
N ASN A 75 8.61 5.16 -14.30
CA ASN A 75 8.54 6.60 -14.55
C ASN A 75 7.14 7.18 -14.81
N ARG A 76 6.06 6.37 -14.73
CA ARG A 76 4.71 6.80 -15.11
C ARG A 76 3.62 6.15 -14.28
N ILE A 77 2.53 6.88 -14.11
CA ILE A 77 1.26 6.39 -13.56
C ILE A 77 0.17 6.68 -14.57
N TYR A 78 -0.55 5.65 -14.97
CA TYR A 78 -1.67 5.69 -15.89
C TYR A 78 -2.97 5.62 -15.10
N GLN A 79 -3.93 6.47 -15.44
CA GLN A 79 -5.28 6.46 -14.90
C GLN A 79 -6.26 6.16 -16.03
N PHE A 80 -7.11 5.17 -15.82
CA PHE A 80 -8.13 4.73 -16.76
C PHE A 80 -9.52 4.78 -16.14
N ASP A 81 -10.52 4.96 -16.97
CA ASP A 81 -11.91 4.66 -16.63
C ASP A 81 -12.06 3.13 -16.48
N ALA A 82 -12.66 2.66 -15.38
CA ALA A 82 -12.70 1.23 -15.11
C ALA A 82 -13.64 0.44 -16.03
N HIS A 83 -14.66 1.07 -16.61
CA HIS A 83 -15.67 0.36 -17.39
C HIS A 83 -15.17 0.00 -18.79
N ASN A 84 -14.39 0.89 -19.41
CA ASN A 84 -13.94 0.74 -20.79
C ASN A 84 -12.41 0.80 -20.97
N LEU A 85 -11.66 0.98 -19.88
CA LEU A 85 -10.21 1.20 -19.87
C LEU A 85 -9.76 2.36 -20.78
N GLN A 86 -10.61 3.36 -20.99
CA GLN A 86 -10.23 4.57 -21.71
C GLN A 86 -9.22 5.36 -20.87
N PRO A 87 -8.09 5.81 -21.45
CA PRO A 87 -7.11 6.61 -20.73
C PRO A 87 -7.71 7.96 -20.35
N LEU A 88 -7.63 8.29 -19.07
CA LEU A 88 -8.11 9.56 -18.51
C LEU A 88 -6.95 10.53 -18.24
N ALA A 89 -5.85 10.03 -17.68
CA ALA A 89 -4.70 10.85 -17.34
C ALA A 89 -3.41 10.02 -17.26
N VAL A 90 -2.26 10.69 -17.43
CA VAL A 90 -0.93 10.11 -17.23
C VAL A 90 -0.08 11.08 -16.43
N ARG A 91 0.45 10.63 -15.28
CA ARG A 91 1.43 11.36 -14.48
C ARG A 91 2.83 10.86 -14.84
N VAL A 92 3.74 11.77 -15.17
CA VAL A 92 5.17 11.47 -15.33
C VAL A 92 5.85 11.65 -13.97
N ILE A 93 6.47 10.59 -13.45
CA ILE A 93 7.15 10.57 -12.15
C ILE A 93 8.66 10.43 -12.29
N GLY A 94 9.20 10.17 -13.49
CA GLY A 94 10.65 10.10 -13.71
C GLY A 94 11.07 10.03 -15.19
N PRO A 95 12.34 9.72 -15.48
CA PRO A 95 13.43 9.53 -14.50
C PRO A 95 13.74 10.83 -13.74
N GLN A 96 14.31 10.70 -12.53
CA GLN A 96 14.71 11.85 -11.70
C GLN A 96 16.19 11.75 -11.35
N ASN A 97 16.87 12.89 -11.17
CA ASN A 97 18.24 12.89 -10.67
C ASN A 97 18.23 12.56 -9.18
N PHE A 98 18.81 11.42 -8.83
CA PHE A 98 18.82 10.92 -7.46
C PHE A 98 20.15 10.26 -7.11
N SER A 99 20.55 10.39 -5.86
CA SER A 99 21.61 9.59 -5.26
C SER A 99 21.23 9.18 -3.85
N ILE A 100 21.51 7.93 -3.50
CA ILE A 100 21.37 7.42 -2.12
C ILE A 100 22.31 8.13 -1.13
N PHE A 101 23.32 8.86 -1.64
CA PHE A 101 24.31 9.62 -0.87
C PHE A 101 23.97 11.11 -0.72
N CYS A 102 22.89 11.61 -1.34
CA CYS A 102 22.55 13.03 -1.33
C CYS A 102 21.14 13.29 -0.78
N SER A 103 21.00 14.19 0.20
CA SER A 103 19.70 14.50 0.83
C SER A 103 18.76 15.18 -0.16
N ASP A 104 19.33 15.96 -1.07
CA ASP A 104 18.69 16.55 -2.23
C ASP A 104 19.66 16.55 -3.43
N GLU A 105 19.31 17.25 -4.51
CA GLU A 105 20.17 17.30 -5.71
C GLU A 105 21.51 18.03 -5.49
N HIS A 106 21.71 18.73 -4.36
CA HIS A 106 22.82 19.66 -4.17
C HIS A 106 23.67 19.36 -2.93
N ASP A 107 23.12 18.66 -1.93
CA ASP A 107 23.75 18.35 -0.67
C ASP A 107 24.05 16.84 -0.60
N CYS A 108 25.26 16.49 -1.03
CA CYS A 108 25.77 15.13 -1.05
C CYS A 108 26.73 14.89 0.09
N SER A 109 26.48 13.84 0.87
CA SER A 109 27.53 13.27 1.71
C SER A 109 28.67 12.77 0.83
N TYR A 110 29.91 12.90 1.32
CA TYR A 110 31.05 12.27 0.65
C TYR A 110 30.80 10.77 0.52
N CYS A 111 31.30 10.20 -0.57
CA CYS A 111 31.35 8.78 -0.92
C CYS A 111 32.01 7.90 0.18
N LEU A 112 31.48 7.86 1.40
CA LEU A 112 32.06 7.19 2.56
C LEU A 112 31.65 5.72 2.58
N ILE A 113 32.29 4.93 1.72
CA ILE A 113 32.20 3.47 1.72
C ILE A 113 33.53 2.90 2.22
N GLY A 114 33.47 1.91 3.11
CA GLY A 114 34.66 1.25 3.63
C GLY A 114 35.48 0.58 2.52
N PRO A 115 36.81 0.48 2.64
CA PRO A 115 37.69 -0.05 1.59
C PRO A 115 37.42 -1.53 1.21
N HIS A 116 36.61 -2.25 1.99
CA HIS A 116 36.24 -3.65 1.76
C HIS A 116 34.74 -3.84 1.44
N GLU A 117 33.98 -2.76 1.32
CA GLU A 117 32.55 -2.82 1.04
C GLU A 117 32.28 -2.76 -0.47
N THR A 118 31.30 -3.55 -0.92
CA THR A 118 30.91 -3.58 -2.33
C THR A 118 30.04 -2.38 -2.67
N TRP A 119 30.44 -1.61 -3.68
CA TRP A 119 29.70 -0.47 -4.18
C TRP A 119 28.28 -0.86 -4.64
N PRO A 120 27.25 -0.11 -4.19
CA PRO A 120 25.92 -0.17 -4.77
C PRO A 120 25.90 -0.10 -6.30
N LYS A 121 25.01 -0.85 -6.94
CA LYS A 121 24.97 -0.96 -8.40
C LYS A 121 24.91 0.41 -9.08
N GLY A 122 25.94 0.71 -9.86
CA GLY A 122 26.07 1.92 -10.66
C GLY A 122 26.57 3.16 -9.90
N TYR A 123 26.97 2.99 -8.64
CA TYR A 123 27.78 3.96 -7.93
C TYR A 123 29.25 3.50 -7.91
N SER A 124 30.17 4.44 -7.78
CA SER A 124 31.61 4.18 -7.64
C SER A 124 32.26 5.28 -6.80
N PRO A 125 33.53 5.11 -6.37
CA PRO A 125 34.26 6.17 -5.65
C PRO A 125 34.30 7.49 -6.42
N ASP A 126 34.32 7.43 -7.76
CA ASP A 126 34.38 8.59 -8.64
C ASP A 126 32.99 9.11 -9.02
N PHE A 127 31.91 8.37 -8.70
CA PHE A 127 30.56 8.65 -9.14
C PHE A 127 29.53 8.26 -8.07
N CYS A 128 29.42 9.09 -7.01
CA CYS A 128 28.38 8.98 -5.98
C CYS A 128 27.34 10.11 -6.01
N GLY A 129 27.45 11.06 -6.94
CA GLY A 129 26.51 12.17 -7.09
C GLY A 129 25.16 11.77 -7.71
N PRO A 130 24.20 12.72 -7.79
CA PRO A 130 22.88 12.49 -8.38
C PRO A 130 22.99 12.09 -9.84
N ARG A 131 22.17 11.13 -10.24
CA ARG A 131 22.13 10.59 -11.61
C ARG A 131 20.71 10.25 -12.04
N PRO A 132 20.42 10.22 -13.36
CA PRO A 132 19.13 9.79 -13.85
C PRO A 132 18.80 8.40 -13.34
N THR A 133 17.76 8.31 -12.52
CA THR A 133 17.30 7.10 -11.86
C THR A 133 15.82 6.90 -12.17
N ASP A 134 15.46 5.67 -12.55
CA ASP A 134 14.07 5.32 -12.77
C ASP A 134 13.28 5.39 -11.46
N ASN A 135 12.10 5.99 -11.56
CA ASN A 135 11.18 6.17 -10.45
C ASN A 135 10.04 5.15 -10.55
N PHE A 136 9.72 4.51 -9.42
CA PHE A 136 8.69 3.50 -9.28
C PHE A 136 7.80 3.80 -8.08
N VAL A 137 6.51 3.47 -8.19
CA VAL A 137 5.60 3.50 -7.04
C VAL A 137 5.93 2.32 -6.13
N LYS A 138 6.38 2.62 -4.91
CA LYS A 138 6.72 1.67 -3.84
C LYS A 138 5.51 1.29 -2.99
N ALA A 139 4.60 2.24 -2.78
CA ALA A 139 3.34 2.01 -2.08
C ALA A 139 2.31 3.06 -2.52
N TRP A 140 1.04 2.71 -2.48
CA TRP A 140 -0.05 3.67 -2.64
C TRP A 140 -1.28 3.23 -1.85
N ALA A 141 -2.10 4.19 -1.45
CA ALA A 141 -3.38 3.93 -0.81
C ALA A 141 -4.32 5.13 -0.92
N THR A 142 -5.58 4.86 -0.64
CA THR A 142 -6.64 5.86 -0.46
C THR A 142 -7.15 5.77 0.98
N SER A 143 -7.64 6.88 1.52
CA SER A 143 -8.36 6.80 2.80
C SER A 143 -9.74 6.20 2.57
N THR A 144 -10.14 5.27 3.43
CA THR A 144 -11.51 4.71 3.48
C THR A 144 -12.32 5.31 4.63
N VAL A 145 -11.78 6.31 5.32
CA VAL A 145 -12.35 6.90 6.53
C VAL A 145 -12.11 8.41 6.58
N SER A 146 -13.14 9.17 6.95
CA SER A 146 -13.02 10.61 7.13
C SER A 146 -12.10 10.94 8.31
N GLU A 147 -11.30 12.00 8.18
CA GLU A 147 -10.50 12.53 9.28
C GLU A 147 -11.34 12.90 10.52
N ASN A 148 -12.60 13.29 10.30
CA ASN A 148 -13.55 13.67 11.34
C ASN A 148 -14.22 12.47 12.05
N ASP A 149 -13.96 11.23 11.63
CA ASP A 149 -14.51 10.01 12.26
C ASP A 149 -14.09 9.89 13.73
N VAL A 150 -13.04 10.61 14.16
CA VAL A 150 -12.55 10.61 15.55
C VAL A 150 -13.26 11.65 16.44
N VAL A 151 -13.94 12.65 15.88
CA VAL A 151 -14.45 13.81 16.64
C VAL A 151 -15.97 13.85 16.75
N ARG A 152 -16.72 13.19 15.85
CA ARG A 152 -18.18 13.25 15.87
C ARG A 152 -18.81 12.09 16.63
N ARG A 153 -19.26 12.37 17.87
CA ARG A 153 -20.42 11.66 18.50
C ARG A 153 -21.75 11.92 17.76
N SER A 154 -21.72 12.60 16.61
CA SER A 154 -22.86 13.01 15.81
C SER A 154 -22.83 12.25 14.48
N TYR A 155 -23.67 11.22 14.43
CA TYR A 155 -23.85 10.33 13.29
C TYR A 155 -24.60 11.05 12.17
N THR A 156 -23.90 11.74 11.28
CA THR A 156 -24.42 11.98 9.93
C THR A 156 -24.07 10.77 9.08
N PHE A 157 -25.07 9.89 8.95
CA PHE A 157 -25.05 8.63 8.23
C PHE A 157 -24.77 8.87 6.75
N VAL A 158 -23.52 8.69 6.32
CA VAL A 158 -23.24 8.26 4.95
C VAL A 158 -23.07 6.75 5.05
N PRO A 159 -23.73 5.93 4.21
CA PRO A 159 -23.54 4.48 4.22
C PRO A 159 -22.12 4.17 3.70
N VAL A 160 -21.11 4.43 4.53
CA VAL A 160 -19.73 4.05 4.25
C VAL A 160 -19.69 2.54 4.43
N VAL A 161 -19.47 1.80 3.35
CA VAL A 161 -19.25 0.35 3.41
C VAL A 161 -18.01 0.12 4.27
N ILE A 162 -18.23 -0.23 5.53
CA ILE A 162 -17.16 -0.46 6.49
C ILE A 162 -16.33 -1.65 5.99
N ASN A 163 -15.01 -1.45 5.87
CA ASN A 163 -14.00 -2.41 5.42
C ASN A 163 -13.96 -2.70 3.91
N ASP A 164 -14.47 -1.80 3.07
CA ASP A 164 -14.20 -1.87 1.63
C ASP A 164 -13.04 -0.93 1.27
N ASP A 165 -11.86 -1.51 1.00
CA ASP A 165 -10.63 -0.77 0.67
C ASP A 165 -10.65 -0.14 -0.73
N ARG A 166 -11.64 -0.53 -1.56
CA ARG A 166 -11.83 -0.01 -2.90
C ARG A 166 -12.50 1.37 -2.89
N ILE A 167 -13.26 1.70 -1.85
CA ILE A 167 -14.02 2.95 -1.78
C ILE A 167 -13.19 4.02 -1.07
N ALA A 168 -12.81 5.06 -1.81
CA ALA A 168 -12.11 6.21 -1.26
C ALA A 168 -13.10 7.21 -0.65
N CYS A 169 -12.82 7.69 0.56
CA CYS A 169 -13.64 8.69 1.25
C CYS A 169 -13.28 10.14 0.88
N GLU A 170 -12.16 10.35 0.19
CA GLU A 170 -11.65 11.65 -0.18
C GLU A 170 -10.99 11.63 -1.54
N ASP A 171 -10.88 12.80 -2.16
CA ASP A 171 -10.21 12.99 -3.44
C ASP A 171 -8.68 13.01 -3.29
N ALA A 172 -8.12 11.93 -2.77
CA ALA A 172 -6.69 11.82 -2.55
C ALA A 172 -6.17 10.40 -2.74
N LEU A 173 -5.08 10.32 -3.51
CA LEU A 173 -4.24 9.13 -3.64
C LEU A 173 -2.88 9.44 -3.00
N TYR A 174 -2.54 8.68 -1.97
CA TYR A 174 -1.27 8.75 -1.26
C TYR A 174 -0.30 7.83 -1.98
N MET A 175 0.85 8.32 -2.40
CA MET A 175 1.80 7.57 -3.23
C MET A 175 3.20 7.76 -2.71
N CYS A 176 3.94 6.67 -2.63
CA CYS A 176 5.32 6.64 -2.20
C CYS A 176 6.19 6.09 -3.30
N TYR A 177 7.38 6.66 -3.43
CA TYR A 177 8.32 6.40 -4.52
C TYR A 177 9.59 5.74 -4.00
N ASN A 178 10.52 5.38 -4.88
CA ASN A 178 11.85 4.88 -4.50
C ASN A 178 12.92 5.99 -4.48
N VAL A 179 12.80 7.00 -5.36
CA VAL A 179 13.72 8.15 -5.40
C VAL A 179 13.53 9.08 -4.19
N HIS A 180 14.47 10.00 -3.97
CA HIS A 180 14.52 10.90 -2.80
C HIS A 180 14.33 10.16 -1.48
N HIS A 181 15.06 9.06 -1.33
CA HIS A 181 15.03 8.20 -0.13
C HIS A 181 13.62 7.66 0.17
N GLY A 182 12.89 7.38 -0.90
CA GLY A 182 11.51 6.92 -0.91
C GLY A 182 10.51 7.88 -0.27
N TYR A 183 10.44 9.08 -0.86
CA TYR A 183 9.47 10.09 -0.48
C TYR A 183 8.03 9.71 -0.85
N CYS A 184 7.06 10.34 -0.18
CA CYS A 184 5.65 10.25 -0.57
C CYS A 184 5.05 11.61 -0.93
N GLU A 185 4.03 11.58 -1.77
CA GLU A 185 3.20 12.73 -2.12
C GLU A 185 1.71 12.36 -2.09
N ARG A 186 0.87 13.37 -2.23
CA ARG A 186 -0.59 13.24 -2.30
C ARG A 186 -1.10 13.90 -3.58
N VAL A 187 -1.76 13.13 -4.44
CA VAL A 187 -2.38 13.65 -5.68
C VAL A 187 -3.89 13.47 -5.64
N ARG A 188 -4.61 14.19 -6.50
CA ARG A 188 -6.07 14.03 -6.62
C ARG A 188 -6.38 12.67 -7.22
N LEU A 189 -7.34 11.97 -6.62
CA LEU A 189 -7.74 10.64 -7.05
C LEU A 189 -8.45 10.68 -8.41
N HIS A 190 -9.31 11.68 -8.63
CA HIS A 190 -9.99 11.85 -9.92
C HIS A 190 -9.07 12.36 -11.04
N ASN A 191 -7.90 12.91 -10.71
CA ASN A 191 -6.93 13.39 -11.69
C ASN A 191 -5.51 13.38 -11.13
N VAL A 192 -4.77 12.30 -11.41
CA VAL A 192 -3.41 12.07 -10.87
C VAL A 192 -2.35 13.07 -11.35
N THR A 193 -2.66 13.92 -12.34
CA THR A 193 -1.73 14.97 -12.78
C THR A 193 -1.67 16.14 -11.79
N LYS A 194 -2.69 16.28 -10.93
CA LYS A 194 -2.82 17.40 -10.00
C LYS A 194 -2.50 16.97 -8.58
N GLU A 195 -1.76 17.80 -7.86
CA GLU A 195 -1.57 17.64 -6.42
C GLU A 195 -2.92 17.78 -5.69
N ALA A 196 -3.10 16.96 -4.65
CA ALA A 196 -4.21 17.13 -3.73
C ALA A 196 -3.82 18.15 -2.66
N PRO A 197 -4.73 19.05 -2.25
CA PRO A 197 -4.43 20.01 -1.21
C PRO A 197 -4.11 19.29 0.10
N TRP A 198 -3.04 19.72 0.77
CA TRP A 198 -2.77 19.29 2.14
C TRP A 198 -3.84 19.86 3.07
N THR A 199 -4.43 18.99 3.87
CA THR A 199 -5.22 19.40 5.03
C THR A 199 -4.25 19.42 6.21
N THR A 200 -3.56 20.54 6.40
CA THR A 200 -2.68 20.74 7.56
C THR A 200 -3.54 20.77 8.82
N THR A 201 -3.38 19.77 9.69
CA THR A 201 -4.11 19.70 10.98
C THR A 201 -3.30 20.13 12.18
N HIS A 202 -2.05 20.57 11.98
CA HIS A 202 -1.26 21.18 13.03
C HIS A 202 -1.38 22.70 12.99
N LEU A 203 -2.29 23.24 13.82
CA LEU A 203 -2.30 24.67 14.20
C LEU A 203 -0.97 25.09 14.84
N ASP A 204 -0.20 24.15 15.40
CA ASP A 204 1.13 24.41 16.01
C ASP A 204 2.28 24.47 14.99
N TYR A 205 2.03 24.11 13.72
CA TYR A 205 3.03 24.11 12.64
C TYR A 205 2.53 24.82 11.37
N ALA A 206 1.54 25.70 11.50
CA ALA A 206 0.94 26.45 10.39
C ALA A 206 1.93 27.36 9.64
N ASP A 207 3.07 27.69 10.26
CA ASP A 207 4.12 28.53 9.69
C ASP A 207 5.31 27.74 9.11
N HIS A 208 5.22 26.42 9.01
CA HIS A 208 6.28 25.65 8.36
C HIS A 208 6.05 25.62 6.85
N PRO A 209 6.97 26.17 6.03
CA PRO A 209 6.89 26.03 4.58
C PRO A 209 6.77 24.54 4.28
N ILE A 210 5.85 24.15 3.38
CA ILE A 210 5.66 22.76 2.92
C ILE A 210 7.06 22.16 2.70
N PRO A 211 7.57 21.30 3.59
CA PRO A 211 9.00 20.99 3.55
C PRO A 211 9.28 19.99 2.42
N GLY A 212 10.54 19.93 1.99
CA GLY A 212 11.01 19.08 0.91
C GLY A 212 10.66 17.60 1.05
N ARG A 213 10.96 16.82 0.01
CA ARG A 213 10.65 15.39 -0.12
C ARG A 213 11.06 14.58 1.12
N VAL A 214 10.12 14.30 2.03
CA VAL A 214 10.36 13.57 3.29
C VAL A 214 10.51 12.07 3.00
N PRO A 215 11.58 11.40 3.49
CA PRO A 215 11.75 9.96 3.38
C PRO A 215 10.69 9.18 4.17
N VAL A 216 10.00 8.23 3.54
CA VAL A 216 8.90 7.46 4.14
C VAL A 216 9.02 5.95 3.96
N VAL A 217 9.46 5.49 2.79
CA VAL A 217 9.65 4.08 2.43
C VAL A 217 11.03 3.84 1.85
N GLY A 218 11.49 2.59 1.82
CA GLY A 218 12.82 2.24 1.31
C GLY A 218 13.03 2.66 -0.15
N CYS A 219 14.27 2.99 -0.49
CA CYS A 219 14.68 3.47 -1.81
C CYS A 219 15.10 2.36 -2.78
N ASP A 220 15.32 1.13 -2.31
CA ASP A 220 15.65 0.01 -3.18
C ASP A 220 14.45 -0.32 -4.08
N PRO A 221 14.58 -0.33 -5.42
CA PRO A 221 13.44 -0.59 -6.30
C PRO A 221 12.85 -2.01 -6.16
N ILE A 222 13.60 -2.98 -5.65
CA ILE A 222 13.19 -4.40 -5.60
C ILE A 222 12.42 -4.72 -4.31
N THR A 223 12.62 -3.93 -3.25
CA THR A 223 11.97 -4.17 -1.96
C THR A 223 10.50 -3.72 -1.98
N HIS A 224 9.67 -4.26 -1.09
CA HIS A 224 8.26 -3.87 -0.99
C HIS A 224 8.01 -2.85 0.13
N ALA A 225 6.98 -2.04 -0.08
CA ALA A 225 6.39 -1.21 0.94
C ALA A 225 4.86 -1.22 0.79
N THR A 226 4.18 -0.90 1.88
CA THR A 226 2.73 -0.77 1.92
C THR A 226 2.34 0.31 2.93
N ILE A 227 1.22 0.99 2.69
CA ILE A 227 0.73 2.07 3.53
C ILE A 227 -0.76 1.91 3.79
N VAL A 228 -1.21 2.31 4.98
CA VAL A 228 -2.62 2.41 5.34
C VAL A 228 -2.91 3.83 5.78
N VAL A 229 -3.90 4.45 5.14
CA VAL A 229 -4.37 5.79 5.51
C VAL A 229 -5.55 5.63 6.46
N GLY A 230 -5.29 5.87 7.74
CA GLY A 230 -6.32 5.94 8.78
C GLY A 230 -6.97 7.32 8.85
N ALA A 231 -7.82 7.52 9.86
CA ALA A 231 -8.53 8.78 10.04
C ALA A 231 -7.55 9.96 10.26
N ARG A 232 -6.59 9.81 11.18
CA ARG A 232 -5.63 10.86 11.54
C ARG A 232 -4.19 10.60 11.13
N TYR A 233 -3.84 9.35 10.89
CA TYR A 233 -2.45 8.93 10.69
C TYR A 233 -2.31 8.04 9.46
N VAL A 234 -1.12 8.06 8.90
CA VAL A 234 -0.65 7.13 7.89
C VAL A 234 0.27 6.14 8.58
N TYR A 235 -0.03 4.86 8.42
CA TYR A 235 0.78 3.76 8.91
C TYR A 235 1.59 3.22 7.75
N THR A 236 2.90 3.16 7.89
CA THR A 236 3.78 2.71 6.82
C THR A 236 4.52 1.47 7.26
N ALA A 237 4.69 0.56 6.31
CA ALA A 237 5.53 -0.61 6.46
C ALA A 237 6.46 -0.72 5.26
N THR A 238 7.76 -0.85 5.52
CA THR A 238 8.79 -0.97 4.49
C THR A 238 9.75 -2.08 4.84
N GLU A 239 10.13 -2.86 3.83
CA GLU A 239 11.23 -3.80 3.97
C GLU A 239 12.54 -3.02 4.23
N PRO A 240 13.50 -3.59 4.99
CA PRO A 240 14.83 -3.01 5.13
C PRO A 240 15.52 -2.91 3.77
N ASP A 241 16.08 -1.74 3.45
CA ASP A 241 16.87 -1.60 2.22
C ASP A 241 18.14 -2.46 2.31
N ILE A 242 18.46 -3.17 1.24
CA ILE A 242 19.67 -4.01 1.14
C ILE A 242 20.93 -3.16 1.35
N GLN A 243 20.83 -1.86 1.04
CA GLN A 243 21.92 -0.88 1.11
C GLN A 243 21.77 0.08 2.29
N ARG A 244 21.06 -0.32 3.37
CA ARG A 244 20.79 0.54 4.54
C ARG A 244 22.02 1.23 5.13
N LEU A 245 23.20 0.62 5.01
CA LEU A 245 24.48 1.18 5.47
C LEU A 245 25.00 2.35 4.61
N PHE A 246 24.57 2.42 3.34
CA PHE A 246 25.03 3.41 2.35
C PHE A 246 23.99 4.51 2.09
N THR A 247 22.73 4.26 2.41
CA THR A 247 21.65 5.22 2.25
C THR A 247 21.72 6.26 3.35
N LEU A 248 21.65 7.54 3.00
CA LEU A 248 21.55 8.64 3.97
C LEU A 248 20.41 8.48 4.97
N SER A 249 19.30 7.89 4.53
CA SER A 249 18.11 7.68 5.36
C SER A 249 17.90 6.19 5.61
N ALA A 250 18.24 5.74 6.82
CA ALA A 250 17.87 4.43 7.30
C ALA A 250 16.45 4.46 7.84
N LEU A 251 15.50 3.86 7.12
CA LEU A 251 14.10 3.84 7.53
C LEU A 251 13.78 2.65 8.43
N ASP A 252 12.93 2.91 9.43
CA ASP A 252 12.40 1.89 10.31
C ASP A 252 11.29 1.07 9.62
N PRO A 253 11.22 -0.25 9.85
CA PRO A 253 10.27 -1.12 9.15
C PRO A 253 8.82 -0.76 9.35
N LEU A 254 8.45 -0.16 10.49
CA LEU A 254 7.12 0.37 10.74
C LEU A 254 7.23 1.81 11.22
N SER A 255 6.34 2.68 10.72
CA SER A 255 6.19 4.02 11.28
C SER A 255 4.74 4.51 11.27
N VAL A 256 4.43 5.39 12.22
CA VAL A 256 3.18 6.16 12.25
C VAL A 256 3.50 7.62 11.98
N ARG A 257 2.83 8.15 10.96
CA ARG A 257 3.02 9.51 10.44
C ARG A 257 1.70 10.25 10.41
N SER A 258 1.74 11.57 10.42
CA SER A 258 0.58 12.39 10.07
C SER A 258 0.24 12.23 8.58
N ARG A 259 -0.92 12.75 8.15
CA ARG A 259 -1.40 12.61 6.76
C ARG A 259 -0.57 13.40 5.73
N ASP A 260 0.32 14.25 6.20
CA ASP A 260 1.38 14.93 5.44
C ASP A 260 2.74 14.20 5.52
N PHE A 261 2.75 12.97 6.04
CA PHE A 261 3.90 12.07 6.17
C PHE A 261 5.00 12.49 7.16
N TYR A 262 4.83 13.58 7.90
CA TYR A 262 5.71 13.90 9.02
C TYR A 262 5.56 12.89 10.16
N PHE A 263 6.64 12.69 10.91
CA PHE A 263 6.54 11.91 12.14
C PHE A 263 5.65 12.64 13.13
N VAL A 264 4.73 11.89 13.75
CA VAL A 264 3.83 12.44 14.77
C VAL A 264 4.60 12.83 16.04
N ASP A 265 5.68 12.10 16.33
CA ASP A 265 6.67 12.42 17.36
C ASP A 265 8.04 11.92 16.87
N SER A 266 8.98 12.85 16.72
CA SER A 266 10.36 12.61 16.26
C SER A 266 11.37 12.61 17.39
N THR A 267 10.95 12.84 18.64
CA THR A 267 11.88 12.86 19.78
C THR A 267 12.45 11.45 20.01
N PRO A 268 13.77 11.31 20.26
CA PRO A 268 14.41 9.99 20.38
C PRO A 268 13.76 9.04 21.39
N GLU A 269 13.19 9.57 22.46
CA GLU A 269 12.53 8.82 23.54
C GLU A 269 11.09 8.40 23.21
N ARG A 270 10.48 8.97 22.17
CA ARG A 270 9.06 8.78 21.82
C ARG A 270 8.84 8.58 20.34
N LYS A 271 9.84 8.06 19.63
CA LYS A 271 9.75 7.85 18.18
C LYS A 271 8.53 7.02 17.84
N SER A 272 7.75 7.51 16.89
CA SER A 272 6.58 6.80 16.36
C SER A 272 6.98 5.75 15.32
N VAL A 273 7.89 4.84 15.70
CA VAL A 273 8.49 3.81 14.83
C VAL A 273 8.72 2.49 15.57
N VAL A 274 8.88 1.40 14.82
CA VAL A 274 9.42 0.13 15.31
C VAL A 274 10.72 -0.16 14.57
N SER A 275 11.82 -0.23 15.31
CA SER A 275 13.14 -0.57 14.78
C SER A 275 13.40 -2.07 14.92
N LEU A 276 14.24 -2.63 14.03
CA LEU A 276 14.77 -3.99 14.19
C LEU A 276 16.06 -3.96 14.99
N ASP A 277 16.30 -5.04 15.73
CA ASP A 277 17.61 -5.34 16.30
C ASP A 277 18.67 -5.51 15.20
N ASP A 278 19.93 -5.32 15.56
CA ASP A 278 21.09 -5.44 14.66
C ASP A 278 21.76 -6.83 14.87
N PRO A 279 21.91 -7.68 13.85
CA PRO A 279 21.58 -7.48 12.43
C PRO A 279 20.07 -7.59 12.14
N PRO A 280 19.55 -6.79 11.17
CA PRO A 280 18.13 -6.78 10.87
C PRO A 280 17.69 -8.12 10.30
N ILE A 281 16.67 -8.70 10.91
CA ILE A 281 15.97 -9.86 10.38
C ILE A 281 15.32 -9.44 9.04
N PRO A 282 15.48 -10.22 7.96
CA PRO A 282 14.86 -9.87 6.70
C PRO A 282 13.33 -9.94 6.84
N LEU A 283 12.64 -8.89 6.40
CA LEU A 283 11.18 -8.79 6.42
C LEU A 283 10.67 -8.64 4.99
N GLN A 284 9.49 -9.19 4.71
CA GLN A 284 8.78 -8.95 3.45
C GLN A 284 7.32 -8.57 3.70
N TYR A 285 6.95 -7.33 3.37
CA TYR A 285 5.57 -6.87 3.50
C TYR A 285 4.78 -7.14 2.21
N LYS A 286 3.64 -7.81 2.34
CA LYS A 286 2.82 -8.23 1.19
C LYS A 286 1.59 -7.35 0.99
N ALA A 287 0.91 -6.99 2.08
CA ALA A 287 -0.29 -6.18 2.04
C ALA A 287 -0.52 -5.46 3.37
N SER A 288 -1.34 -4.43 3.32
CA SER A 288 -1.85 -3.79 4.52
C SER A 288 -3.27 -3.30 4.30
N PHE A 289 -4.04 -3.24 5.38
CA PHE A 289 -5.43 -2.79 5.33
C PHE A 289 -5.90 -2.29 6.68
N ARG A 290 -6.92 -1.43 6.65
CA ARG A 290 -7.66 -1.00 7.83
C ARG A 290 -8.90 -1.86 7.97
N TYR A 291 -9.17 -2.34 9.18
CA TYR A 291 -10.36 -3.15 9.45
C TYR A 291 -10.99 -2.81 10.80
N ARG A 292 -12.31 -2.64 10.78
CA ARG A 292 -13.17 -2.44 11.95
C ARG A 292 -14.13 -3.62 12.04
N THR A 293 -14.08 -4.37 13.14
CA THR A 293 -15.03 -5.45 13.39
C THR A 293 -16.45 -4.90 13.39
N ARG A 294 -17.34 -5.46 12.56
CA ARG A 294 -18.77 -5.12 12.64
C ARG A 294 -19.30 -5.62 13.98
N ALA A 295 -19.96 -4.74 14.73
CA ALA A 295 -20.78 -5.20 15.83
C ALA A 295 -21.95 -6.00 15.21
N THR A 296 -21.99 -7.31 15.46
CA THR A 296 -22.89 -8.25 14.80
C THR A 296 -24.37 -7.94 15.06
N PHE A 297 -24.70 -7.13 16.07
CA PHE A 297 -26.05 -6.68 16.37
C PHE A 297 -25.99 -5.32 17.05
N VAL A 298 -26.21 -4.24 16.31
CA VAL A 298 -26.46 -2.92 16.90
C VAL A 298 -27.66 -2.32 16.20
N PRO A 299 -28.80 -2.14 16.89
CA PRO A 299 -29.90 -1.35 16.37
C PRO A 299 -29.37 0.06 16.07
N VAL A 300 -29.62 0.51 14.85
CA VAL A 300 -29.10 1.74 14.21
C VAL A 300 -29.48 3.04 14.97
N SER A 301 -30.20 2.95 16.09
CA SER A 301 -30.80 4.07 16.80
C SER A 301 -30.34 4.27 18.24
N ASP A 302 -29.35 3.51 18.76
CA ASP A 302 -28.88 3.69 20.14
C ASP A 302 -27.57 4.51 20.21
N PRO A 303 -27.62 5.79 20.64
CA PRO A 303 -26.44 6.65 20.79
C PRO A 303 -25.49 6.23 21.91
N THR A 304 -25.83 5.21 22.71
CA THR A 304 -24.96 4.66 23.77
C THR A 304 -24.03 3.55 23.27
N VAL A 305 -24.19 3.10 22.02
CA VAL A 305 -23.40 1.98 21.51
C VAL A 305 -22.03 2.45 21.04
N ASN A 306 -21.00 1.99 21.75
CA ASN A 306 -19.61 2.21 21.40
C ASN A 306 -19.27 1.38 20.16
N VAL A 307 -19.02 2.05 19.04
CA VAL A 307 -18.49 1.42 17.82
C VAL A 307 -17.11 0.85 18.14
N PRO A 308 -16.82 -0.42 17.81
CA PRO A 308 -15.50 -0.99 18.03
C PRO A 308 -14.41 -0.16 17.34
N PRO A 309 -13.23 0.03 17.96
CA PRO A 309 -12.14 0.73 17.33
C PRO A 309 -11.69 -0.01 16.07
N ALA A 310 -11.28 0.74 15.05
CA ALA A 310 -10.63 0.12 13.90
C ALA A 310 -9.17 -0.22 14.24
N HIS A 311 -8.63 -1.19 13.50
CA HIS A 311 -7.26 -1.62 13.63
C HIS A 311 -6.60 -1.60 12.25
N VAL A 312 -5.29 -1.45 12.25
CA VAL A 312 -4.44 -1.50 11.07
C VAL A 312 -3.72 -2.84 11.07
N TYR A 313 -3.75 -3.52 9.91
CA TYR A 313 -3.17 -4.83 9.73
C TYR A 313 -2.07 -4.78 8.68
N PHE A 314 -0.99 -5.52 8.93
CA PHE A 314 0.09 -5.77 7.99
C PHE A 314 0.26 -7.27 7.81
N VAL A 315 0.21 -7.72 6.55
CA VAL A 315 0.53 -9.10 6.19
C VAL A 315 1.98 -9.13 5.73
N LEU A 316 2.79 -9.93 6.42
CA LEU A 316 4.23 -9.98 6.19
C LEU A 316 4.76 -11.41 6.24
N GLN A 317 6.00 -11.58 5.78
CA GLN A 317 6.78 -12.78 5.95
C GLN A 317 8.09 -12.42 6.65
N GLN A 318 8.47 -13.25 7.60
CA GLN A 318 9.79 -13.19 8.23
C GLN A 318 10.34 -14.59 8.45
N PRO A 319 11.65 -14.77 8.62
CA PRO A 319 12.24 -16.06 8.93
C PRO A 319 11.58 -16.69 10.16
N ASP A 320 11.33 -18.00 10.10
CA ASP A 320 10.83 -18.76 11.23
C ASP A 320 11.86 -18.88 12.37
N HIS A 321 13.15 -18.74 12.02
CA HIS A 321 14.27 -18.80 12.94
C HIS A 321 15.40 -17.88 12.48
N VAL A 322 16.26 -17.44 13.41
CA VAL A 322 17.48 -16.65 13.14
C VAL A 322 18.41 -17.32 12.11
N ARG A 323 18.36 -18.65 11.99
CA ARG A 323 19.20 -19.43 11.08
C ARG A 323 18.62 -19.56 9.66
N PHE A 324 17.53 -18.84 9.39
CA PHE A 324 16.78 -18.87 8.14
C PHE A 324 16.53 -20.29 7.63
N ILE A 325 15.48 -20.95 8.14
CA ILE A 325 15.08 -22.27 7.63
C ILE A 325 14.06 -22.07 6.52
N ARG A 326 13.05 -21.22 6.76
CA ARG A 326 12.01 -20.87 5.79
C ARG A 326 11.34 -19.54 6.14
N TRP A 327 10.62 -19.00 5.16
CA TRP A 327 9.72 -17.88 5.38
C TRP A 327 8.47 -18.32 6.15
N GLN A 328 8.13 -17.60 7.22
CA GLN A 328 6.90 -17.75 8.00
C GLN A 328 5.96 -16.57 7.71
N PRO A 329 4.78 -16.81 7.10
CA PRO A 329 3.75 -15.80 6.97
C PRO A 329 3.17 -15.39 8.33
N ARG A 330 2.92 -14.10 8.50
CA ARG A 330 2.41 -13.50 9.73
C ARG A 330 1.45 -12.35 9.44
N VAL A 331 0.60 -12.05 10.42
CA VAL A 331 -0.23 -10.85 10.44
C VAL A 331 0.09 -10.05 11.68
N ALA A 332 0.49 -8.80 11.50
CA ALA A 332 0.64 -7.83 12.56
C ALA A 332 -0.62 -6.95 12.65
N ARG A 333 -0.96 -6.51 13.85
CA ARG A 333 -2.11 -5.62 14.13
C ARG A 333 -1.70 -4.51 15.09
N ILE A 334 -2.15 -3.30 14.80
CA ILE A 334 -2.01 -2.10 15.65
C ILE A 334 -3.38 -1.43 15.78
N CYS A 335 -3.70 -0.88 16.95
CA CYS A 335 -4.91 -0.06 17.14
C CYS A 335 -4.80 1.25 16.33
N GLU A 336 -5.86 1.63 15.62
CA GLU A 336 -5.90 2.95 14.99
C GLU A 336 -5.82 4.05 16.07
N GLY A 337 -4.97 5.05 15.84
CA GLY A 337 -4.66 6.11 16.80
C GLY A 337 -3.43 5.83 17.68
N ASP A 338 -2.94 4.60 17.76
CA ASP A 338 -1.72 4.28 18.50
C ASP A 338 -0.49 4.77 17.73
N LYS A 339 0.21 5.75 18.29
CA LYS A 339 1.42 6.37 17.73
C LYS A 339 2.69 5.63 18.13
N ARG A 340 2.64 4.84 19.21
CA ARG A 340 3.81 4.28 19.89
C ARG A 340 3.90 2.77 19.78
N PHE A 341 3.01 2.16 19.01
CA PHE A 341 2.97 0.71 18.78
C PHE A 341 2.81 -0.11 20.06
N TYR A 342 2.29 0.45 21.16
CA TYR A 342 2.02 -0.32 22.39
C TYR A 342 0.95 -1.40 22.19
N SER A 343 0.09 -1.23 21.18
CA SER A 343 -0.93 -2.18 20.78
C SER A 343 -0.46 -3.20 19.73
N TYR A 344 0.81 -3.13 19.32
CA TYR A 344 1.39 -4.02 18.33
C TYR A 344 1.32 -5.47 18.80
N VAL A 345 0.70 -6.31 17.99
CA VAL A 345 0.68 -7.76 18.17
C VAL A 345 0.96 -8.42 16.83
N GLU A 346 1.60 -9.58 16.86
CA GLU A 346 1.91 -10.35 15.66
C GLU A 346 1.55 -11.82 15.86
N LEU A 347 0.87 -12.40 14.87
CA LEU A 347 0.43 -13.78 14.87
C LEU A 347 0.93 -14.51 13.64
N ASN A 348 1.31 -15.78 13.82
CA ASN A 348 1.63 -16.66 12.71
C ASN A 348 0.38 -16.95 11.88
N LEU A 349 0.50 -16.83 10.56
CA LEU A 349 -0.49 -17.31 9.61
C LEU A 349 -0.05 -18.70 9.13
N ALA A 350 -0.90 -19.69 9.40
CA ALA A 350 -0.74 -21.03 8.89
C ALA A 350 -2.04 -21.45 8.20
N CYS A 351 -1.90 -22.14 7.07
CA CYS A 351 -3.01 -22.79 6.41
C CYS A 351 -2.67 -24.27 6.32
N SER A 352 -3.48 -25.10 6.98
CA SER A 352 -3.45 -26.56 6.82
C SER A 352 -4.46 -26.94 5.74
N ASP A 353 -4.02 -27.68 4.73
CA ASP A 353 -4.86 -28.31 3.70
C ASP A 353 -5.63 -27.35 2.77
N CYS A 354 -4.93 -26.78 1.78
CA CYS A 354 -5.58 -26.38 0.53
C CYS A 354 -5.62 -27.58 -0.42
N VAL A 355 -6.45 -28.58 -0.13
CA VAL A 355 -6.81 -29.58 -1.16
C VAL A 355 -7.76 -28.87 -2.13
N PRO A 356 -7.42 -28.73 -3.43
CA PRO A 356 -8.38 -28.25 -4.41
C PRO A 356 -9.63 -29.14 -4.34
N LEU A 357 -10.82 -28.54 -4.33
CA LEU A 357 -12.11 -29.26 -4.40
C LEU A 357 -12.34 -29.89 -5.80
N VAL A 358 -11.29 -30.40 -6.42
CA VAL A 358 -11.30 -31.07 -7.71
C VAL A 358 -10.62 -32.42 -7.44
N ASP A 359 -11.39 -33.40 -6.99
CA ASP A 359 -11.10 -34.86 -7.04
C ASP A 359 -11.91 -35.70 -6.04
N ARG A 360 -12.88 -35.13 -5.29
CA ARG A 360 -13.74 -35.96 -4.43
C ARG A 360 -14.92 -36.63 -5.15
N ASP A 361 -15.29 -36.18 -6.35
CA ASP A 361 -16.39 -36.79 -7.11
C ASP A 361 -15.94 -37.76 -8.21
N GLN A 362 -14.63 -37.98 -8.40
CA GLN A 362 -14.12 -38.97 -9.37
C GLN A 362 -13.65 -40.29 -8.76
N LYS A 363 -13.74 -40.46 -7.43
CA LYS A 363 -13.33 -41.69 -6.74
C LYS A 363 -14.47 -42.49 -6.09
N ALA A 364 -15.73 -42.13 -6.39
CA ALA A 364 -16.90 -42.88 -5.94
C ALA A 364 -17.54 -43.75 -7.05
N ASP A 365 -17.07 -43.64 -8.30
CA ASP A 365 -17.64 -44.36 -9.48
C ASP A 365 -16.68 -45.35 -10.15
N GLU A 366 -15.63 -45.78 -9.46
CA GLU A 366 -14.88 -47.00 -9.80
C GLU A 366 -14.89 -47.88 -8.53
N SER A 367 -15.89 -48.74 -8.36
CA SER A 367 -15.91 -50.14 -8.84
C SER A 367 -14.74 -50.98 -8.32
#